data_AF-A0A0F6YGL8-F1
#
_entry.id   AF-A0A0F6YGL8-F1
#
_cell.length_a   1.000
_cell.length_b   1.000
_cell.length_c   1.000
_cell.angle_alpha   90.00
_cell.angle_beta   90.00
_cell.angle_gamma   90.00
#
_symmetry.space_group_name_H-M   'P 1'
#
loop_
_entity.id
_entity.type
_entity.pdbx_description
1 polymer ?
#
loop_
_entity_poly.entity_id
_entity_poly.type
_entity_poly.pdbx_seq_one_letter_code
_entity_poly.pdbx_strand_id
1 'polypeptide(L)'
;MIDGALGEAARALARGDALHALGIAGRDESALGLTLRGIAYAQLGDLELARGALEDASERSTDAHTTSRARAALAEIALASGDPARAAREAIACASALEALGDPRNAAMQRLVLARAEVLRGRLPEARGVVEDVLSREQPADLRAVASLAQAEIAMRALAASESRDALGRARAALDVAPHELLSRALVSLERELSAPVARVVRDGVSSDADLFAIEELSRGEVLLIDGCRRVAIGARLIVRLGRRPVLFALLLELARAWPGGIGRDELAARAFDVRRVNPSHRARLRVEVGRLRKAMLGLAAEPVATKEGYALVSQREVVVLSPHDDGEGARIALLLGDGASWSAREVATHTRLSIRTVQRALASLVESGRAIRTGRGARVRYARPGTPIASRMLLLGLLPAS
;
A
#
# COMPACT_ATOMS: atom_id res chain seq x y z
N MET A 1 17.07 -10.77 32.09
CA MET A 1 17.99 -10.31 31.02
C MET A 1 18.51 -11.52 30.28
N ILE A 2 18.60 -11.46 28.94
CA ILE A 2 19.22 -12.52 28.15
C ILE A 2 20.71 -12.18 28.05
N ASP A 3 21.54 -12.76 28.91
CA ASP A 3 22.99 -12.63 28.85
C ASP A 3 23.62 -13.81 28.07
N GLY A 4 24.83 -13.60 27.54
CA GLY A 4 25.57 -14.61 26.79
C GLY A 4 25.22 -14.69 25.30
N ALA A 5 25.50 -15.84 24.68
CA ALA A 5 25.44 -16.06 23.24
C ALA A 5 24.06 -15.73 22.62
N LEU A 6 22.96 -16.12 23.28
CA LEU A 6 21.61 -15.82 22.78
C LEU A 6 21.28 -14.32 22.82
N GLY A 7 21.86 -13.56 23.76
CA GLY A 7 21.73 -12.10 23.80
C GLY A 7 22.50 -11.41 22.68
N GLU A 8 23.65 -11.97 22.28
CA GLU A 8 24.36 -11.53 21.07
C GLU A 8 23.55 -11.83 19.80
N ALA A 9 22.99 -13.03 19.67
CA ALA A 9 22.12 -13.39 18.55
C ALA A 9 20.89 -12.47 18.45
N ALA A 10 20.25 -12.15 19.58
CA ALA A 10 19.14 -11.20 19.64
C ALA A 10 19.55 -9.81 19.13
N ARG A 11 20.73 -9.31 19.54
CA ARG A 11 21.27 -8.03 19.07
C ARG A 11 21.65 -8.06 17.59
N ALA A 12 22.13 -9.19 17.08
CA ALA A 12 22.43 -9.38 15.66
C ALA A 12 21.14 -9.30 14.82
N LEU A 13 20.08 -10.02 15.24
CA LEU A 13 18.76 -9.92 14.62
C LEU A 13 18.18 -8.52 14.69
N ALA A 14 18.40 -7.80 15.81
CA ALA A 14 17.95 -6.43 15.98
C ALA A 14 18.58 -5.43 14.99
N ARG A 15 19.71 -5.80 14.37
CA ARG A 15 20.37 -5.02 13.31
C ARG A 15 20.12 -5.56 11.91
N GLY A 16 19.40 -6.67 11.79
CA GLY A 16 19.16 -7.37 10.53
C GLY A 16 20.25 -8.36 10.10
N ASP A 17 21.15 -8.75 11.00
CA ASP A 17 22.20 -9.74 10.73
C ASP A 17 21.72 -11.16 11.07
N ALA A 18 20.81 -11.67 10.24
CA ALA A 18 20.19 -12.99 10.43
C ALA A 18 21.20 -14.15 10.32
N LEU A 19 22.23 -14.00 9.47
CA LEU A 19 23.22 -15.05 9.28
C LEU A 19 24.14 -15.18 10.50
N HIS A 20 24.60 -14.06 11.08
CA HIS A 20 25.36 -14.09 12.32
C HIS A 20 24.54 -14.68 13.47
N ALA A 21 23.27 -14.27 13.59
CA ALA A 21 22.36 -14.82 14.59
C ALA A 21 22.16 -16.35 14.46
N LEU A 22 22.01 -16.86 13.24
CA LEU A 22 21.95 -18.31 12.99
C LEU A 22 23.26 -19.03 13.32
N GLY A 23 24.41 -18.38 13.09
CA GLY A 23 25.71 -18.91 13.50
C GLY A 23 25.80 -19.16 15.01
N ILE A 24 25.16 -18.30 15.80
CA ILE A 24 25.18 -18.37 17.27
C ILE A 24 24.06 -19.27 17.82
N ALA A 25 22.81 -19.03 17.43
CA ALA A 25 21.63 -19.69 18.01
C ALA A 25 21.13 -20.89 17.19
N GLY A 26 21.71 -21.17 16.02
CA GLY A 26 21.14 -22.13 15.07
C GLY A 26 21.06 -23.57 15.55
N ARG A 27 21.88 -23.96 16.53
CA ARG A 27 21.88 -25.31 17.15
C ARG A 27 21.24 -25.35 18.53
N ASP A 28 20.74 -24.22 19.01
CA ASP A 28 20.12 -24.12 20.33
C ASP A 28 18.64 -24.55 20.24
N GLU A 29 18.31 -25.63 20.95
CA GLU A 29 16.96 -26.22 20.96
C GLU A 29 16.10 -25.74 22.14
N SER A 30 16.58 -24.77 22.93
CA SER A 30 15.76 -24.08 23.92
C SER A 30 14.66 -23.26 23.22
N ALA A 31 13.58 -22.96 23.93
CA ALA A 31 12.50 -22.14 23.38
C ALA A 31 12.99 -20.77 22.88
N LEU A 32 13.96 -20.15 23.58
CA LEU A 32 14.55 -18.89 23.16
C LEU A 32 15.42 -19.06 21.89
N GLY A 33 16.25 -20.11 21.83
CA GLY A 33 17.04 -20.46 20.66
C GLY A 33 16.17 -20.68 19.42
N LEU A 34 15.09 -21.45 19.57
CA LEU A 34 14.07 -21.68 18.55
C LEU A 34 13.40 -20.37 18.10
N THR A 35 13.07 -19.48 19.04
CA THR A 35 12.46 -18.18 18.70
C THR A 35 13.41 -17.32 17.86
N LEU A 36 14.68 -17.21 18.27
CA LEU A 36 15.71 -16.47 17.54
C LEU A 36 15.95 -17.07 16.15
N ARG A 37 16.03 -18.40 16.05
CA ARG A 37 16.17 -19.14 14.79
C ARG A 37 14.99 -18.90 13.86
N GLY A 38 13.76 -18.95 14.38
CA GLY A 38 12.55 -18.66 13.61
C GLY A 38 12.50 -17.24 13.06
N ILE A 39 12.88 -16.24 13.87
CA ILE A 39 12.98 -14.85 13.41
C ILE A 39 14.07 -14.69 12.34
N ALA A 40 15.22 -15.36 12.50
CA ALA A 40 16.28 -15.34 11.50
C ALA A 40 15.82 -15.93 10.16
N TYR A 41 15.12 -17.07 10.16
CA TYR A 41 14.53 -17.64 8.95
C TYR A 41 13.53 -16.67 8.29
N ALA A 42 12.72 -16.00 9.11
CA ALA A 42 11.77 -15.01 8.61
C ALA A 42 12.49 -13.81 7.94
N GLN A 43 13.58 -13.31 8.53
CA GLN A 43 14.41 -12.25 7.95
C GLN A 43 15.10 -12.68 6.64
N LEU A 44 15.42 -13.97 6.49
CA LEU A 44 15.94 -14.56 5.25
C LEU A 44 14.86 -14.90 4.22
N GLY A 45 13.58 -14.78 4.59
CA GLY A 45 12.44 -15.01 3.71
C GLY A 45 11.92 -16.46 3.67
N ASP A 46 12.43 -17.36 4.52
CA ASP A 46 11.89 -18.71 4.67
C ASP A 46 10.80 -18.74 5.74
N LEU A 47 9.59 -18.31 5.35
CA LEU A 47 8.45 -18.18 6.26
C LEU A 47 7.92 -19.51 6.79
N GLU A 48 8.15 -20.62 6.08
CA GLU A 48 7.74 -21.96 6.51
C GLU A 48 8.64 -22.46 7.64
N LEU A 49 9.97 -22.40 7.45
CA LEU A 49 10.91 -22.75 8.51
C LEU A 49 10.75 -21.82 9.72
N ALA A 50 10.50 -20.53 9.47
CA ALA A 50 10.23 -19.58 10.54
C ALA A 50 9.01 -19.96 11.37
N ARG A 51 7.88 -20.26 10.70
CA ARG A 51 6.64 -20.65 11.36
C ARG A 51 6.84 -21.89 12.22
N GLY A 52 7.43 -22.94 11.67
CA GLY A 52 7.66 -24.19 12.40
C GLY A 52 8.51 -23.98 13.66
N ALA A 53 9.62 -23.24 13.54
CA ALA A 53 10.49 -22.96 14.68
C ALA A 53 9.79 -22.12 15.78
N LEU A 54 8.91 -21.19 15.41
CA LEU A 54 8.19 -20.33 16.36
C LEU A 54 6.99 -21.02 17.03
N GLU A 55 6.31 -21.91 16.31
CA GLU A 55 5.27 -22.79 16.87
C GLU A 55 5.91 -23.73 17.89
N ASP A 56 7.01 -24.40 17.54
CA ASP A 56 7.78 -25.24 18.46
C ASP A 56 8.28 -24.46 19.69
N ALA A 57 8.81 -23.25 19.49
CA ALA A 57 9.24 -22.39 20.58
C ALA A 57 8.09 -22.06 21.55
N SER A 58 6.92 -21.72 21.01
CA SER A 58 5.74 -21.35 21.79
C SER A 58 5.20 -22.53 22.60
N GLU A 59 5.28 -23.74 22.06
CA GLU A 59 4.83 -24.96 22.73
C GLU A 59 5.81 -25.43 23.83
N ARG A 60 7.12 -25.29 23.60
CA ARG A 60 8.15 -25.73 24.54
C ARG A 60 8.45 -24.71 25.66
N SER A 61 8.11 -23.44 25.45
CA SER A 61 8.42 -22.38 26.40
C SER A 61 7.56 -22.47 27.67
N THR A 62 8.21 -22.44 28.82
CA THR A 62 7.57 -22.17 30.12
C THR A 62 7.66 -20.71 30.54
N ASP A 63 8.41 -19.88 29.79
CA ASP A 63 8.58 -18.45 30.04
C ASP A 63 7.55 -17.62 29.26
N ALA A 64 6.75 -16.84 29.98
CA ALA A 64 5.67 -16.04 29.40
C ALA A 64 6.18 -14.98 28.42
N HIS A 65 7.38 -14.41 28.64
CA HIS A 65 7.97 -13.46 27.69
C HIS A 65 8.32 -14.15 26.37
N THR A 66 9.05 -15.26 26.43
CA THR A 66 9.44 -16.03 25.24
C THR A 66 8.21 -16.48 24.45
N THR A 67 7.19 -17.01 25.12
CA THR A 67 5.93 -17.41 24.47
C THR A 67 5.23 -16.24 23.79
N SER A 68 5.15 -15.08 24.47
CA SER A 68 4.47 -13.90 23.92
C SER A 68 5.22 -13.32 22.72
N ARG A 69 6.56 -13.34 22.74
CA ARG A 69 7.40 -12.87 21.62
C ARG A 69 7.39 -13.84 20.44
N ALA A 70 7.34 -15.15 20.68
CA ALA A 70 7.18 -16.14 19.62
C ALA A 70 5.82 -15.98 18.91
N ARG A 71 4.74 -15.77 19.67
CA ARG A 71 3.41 -15.46 19.12
C ARG A 71 3.37 -14.13 18.35
N ALA A 72 4.04 -13.11 18.88
CA ALA A 72 4.19 -11.82 18.20
C ALA A 72 4.87 -11.98 16.82
N ALA A 73 5.94 -12.77 16.74
CA ALA A 73 6.59 -13.10 15.47
C ALA A 73 5.67 -13.91 14.53
N LEU A 74 4.86 -14.84 15.05
CA LEU A 74 3.86 -15.57 14.26
C LEU A 74 2.77 -14.66 13.68
N ALA A 75 2.34 -13.63 14.41
CA ALA A 75 1.39 -12.63 13.92
C ALA A 75 1.94 -11.88 12.70
N GLU A 76 3.23 -11.54 12.73
CA GLU A 76 3.93 -10.91 11.61
C GLU A 76 4.08 -11.86 10.41
N ILE A 77 4.39 -13.13 10.65
CA ILE A 77 4.42 -14.15 9.59
C ILE A 77 3.03 -14.30 8.96
N ALA A 78 1.95 -14.28 9.74
CA ALA A 78 0.59 -14.30 9.19
C ALA A 78 0.34 -13.11 8.25
N LEU A 79 0.79 -11.92 8.64
CA LEU A 79 0.70 -10.72 7.81
C LEU A 79 1.50 -10.87 6.51
N ALA A 80 2.76 -11.33 6.60
CA ALA A 80 3.64 -11.57 5.46
C ALA A 80 3.12 -12.69 4.53
N SER A 81 2.40 -13.66 5.09
CA SER A 81 1.74 -14.75 4.36
C SER A 81 0.41 -14.35 3.71
N GLY A 82 -0.02 -13.09 3.85
CA GLY A 82 -1.24 -12.57 3.22
C GLY A 82 -2.53 -12.77 4.03
N ASP A 83 -2.46 -13.00 5.34
CA ASP A 83 -3.63 -13.06 6.23
C ASP A 83 -3.69 -11.85 7.18
N PRO A 84 -4.05 -10.65 6.68
CA PRO A 84 -4.09 -9.44 7.49
C PRO A 84 -5.20 -9.49 8.56
N ALA A 85 -6.26 -10.28 8.34
CA ALA A 85 -7.34 -10.40 9.30
C ALA A 85 -6.91 -11.19 10.55
N ARG A 86 -6.17 -12.29 10.37
CA ARG A 86 -5.55 -13.02 11.49
C ARG A 86 -4.46 -12.17 12.14
N ALA A 87 -3.56 -11.59 11.35
CA ALA A 87 -2.48 -10.75 11.88
C ALA A 87 -3.00 -9.63 12.78
N ALA A 88 -4.06 -8.91 12.39
CA ALA A 88 -4.66 -7.86 13.23
C ALA A 88 -5.15 -8.40 14.59
N ARG A 89 -5.85 -9.54 14.61
CA ARG A 89 -6.34 -10.14 15.86
C ARG A 89 -5.20 -10.59 16.77
N GLU A 90 -4.22 -11.29 16.20
CA GLU A 90 -3.06 -11.79 16.96
C GLU A 90 -2.20 -10.63 17.47
N ALA A 91 -2.00 -9.57 16.67
CA ALA A 91 -1.24 -8.39 17.08
C ALA A 91 -1.87 -7.67 18.26
N ILE A 92 -3.21 -7.54 18.30
CA ILE A 92 -3.93 -6.96 19.45
C ILE A 92 -3.73 -7.80 20.72
N ALA A 93 -3.84 -9.13 20.59
CA ALA A 93 -3.66 -10.05 21.71
C ALA A 93 -2.21 -10.02 22.23
N CYS A 94 -1.24 -10.05 21.32
CA CYS A 94 0.18 -10.01 21.66
C CYS A 94 0.58 -8.67 22.28
N ALA A 95 0.09 -7.54 21.75
CA ALA A 95 0.35 -6.22 22.31
C ALA A 95 -0.13 -6.12 23.77
N SER A 96 -1.35 -6.58 24.05
CA SER A 96 -1.92 -6.61 25.40
C SER A 96 -1.13 -7.51 26.34
N ALA A 97 -0.75 -8.72 25.89
CA ALA A 97 0.02 -9.66 26.69
C ALA A 97 1.43 -9.14 27.01
N LEU A 98 2.11 -8.56 26.02
CA LEU A 98 3.44 -7.97 26.19
C LEU A 98 3.41 -6.75 27.12
N GLU A 99 2.39 -5.89 27.03
CA GLU A 99 2.24 -4.76 27.95
C GLU A 99 1.99 -5.23 29.39
N ALA A 100 1.17 -6.26 29.60
CA ALA A 100 0.94 -6.88 30.91
C ALA A 100 2.20 -7.52 31.51
N LEU A 101 3.13 -7.97 30.66
CA LEU A 101 4.43 -8.51 31.04
C LEU A 101 5.51 -7.44 31.22
N GLY A 102 5.20 -6.15 31.04
CA GLY A 102 6.18 -5.07 31.14
C GLY A 102 7.17 -5.02 29.97
N ASP A 103 6.74 -5.45 28.78
CA ASP A 103 7.49 -5.40 27.53
C ASP A 103 6.88 -4.35 26.56
N PRO A 104 6.96 -3.04 26.90
CA PRO A 104 6.30 -1.98 26.14
C PRO A 104 6.87 -1.83 24.73
N ARG A 105 8.14 -2.18 24.54
CA ARG A 105 8.83 -2.10 23.26
C ARG A 105 8.22 -3.05 22.24
N ASN A 106 8.06 -4.32 22.61
CA ASN A 106 7.45 -5.31 21.73
C ASN A 106 5.93 -5.10 21.60
N ALA A 107 5.26 -4.59 22.64
CA ALA A 107 3.87 -4.16 22.54
C ALA A 107 3.67 -3.04 21.51
N ALA A 108 4.55 -2.03 21.50
CA ALA A 108 4.54 -0.96 20.49
C ALA A 108 4.80 -1.52 19.08
N MET A 109 5.72 -2.47 18.93
CA MET A 109 5.93 -3.14 17.64
C MET A 109 4.66 -3.84 17.17
N GLN A 110 3.98 -4.60 18.03
CA GLN A 110 2.72 -5.28 17.68
C GLN A 110 1.60 -4.30 17.31
N ARG A 111 1.55 -3.10 17.90
CA ARG A 111 0.67 -2.03 17.41
C ARG A 111 1.01 -1.59 15.98
N LEU A 112 2.28 -1.49 15.62
CA LEU A 112 2.69 -1.20 14.24
C LEU A 112 2.34 -2.35 13.27
N VAL A 113 2.38 -3.61 13.73
CA VAL A 113 1.85 -4.77 12.98
C VAL A 113 0.35 -4.61 12.71
N LEU A 114 -0.41 -4.23 13.73
CA LEU A 114 -1.84 -3.96 13.60
C LEU A 114 -2.10 -2.83 12.61
N ALA A 115 -1.40 -1.70 12.73
CA ALA A 115 -1.56 -0.57 11.80
C ALA A 115 -1.38 -1.05 10.36
N ARG A 116 -0.33 -1.82 10.08
CA ARG A 116 -0.06 -2.40 8.77
C ARG A 116 -1.18 -3.33 8.30
N ALA A 117 -1.67 -4.20 9.18
CA ALA A 117 -2.79 -5.08 8.87
C ALA A 117 -4.05 -4.27 8.47
N GLU A 118 -4.33 -3.16 9.17
CA GLU A 118 -5.43 -2.28 8.83
C GLU A 118 -5.22 -1.56 7.49
N VAL A 119 -3.99 -1.16 7.16
CA VAL A 119 -3.67 -0.65 5.81
C VAL A 119 -4.00 -1.68 4.73
N LEU A 120 -3.61 -2.95 4.90
CA LEU A 120 -3.90 -4.02 3.94
C LEU A 120 -5.40 -4.34 3.83
N ARG A 121 -6.17 -4.07 4.89
CA ARG A 121 -7.64 -4.21 4.91
C ARG A 121 -8.37 -2.99 4.34
N GLY A 122 -7.65 -1.96 3.90
CA GLY A 122 -8.21 -0.70 3.40
C GLY A 122 -8.75 0.23 4.48
N ARG A 123 -8.38 0.00 5.75
CA ARG A 123 -8.81 0.77 6.93
C ARG A 123 -7.76 1.81 7.32
N LEU A 124 -7.56 2.79 6.44
CA LEU A 124 -6.53 3.82 6.60
C LEU A 124 -6.72 4.71 7.85
N PRO A 125 -7.95 5.13 8.23
CA PRO A 125 -8.15 5.90 9.46
C PRO A 125 -7.75 5.14 10.72
N GLU A 126 -8.11 3.86 10.81
CA GLU A 126 -7.76 2.98 11.92
C GLU A 126 -6.24 2.77 12.00
N ALA A 127 -5.60 2.51 10.85
CA ALA A 127 -4.15 2.41 10.77
C ALA A 127 -3.44 3.69 11.26
N ARG A 128 -3.94 4.86 10.84
CA ARG A 128 -3.42 6.16 11.26
C ARG A 128 -3.51 6.33 12.78
N GLY A 129 -4.69 6.09 13.35
CA GLY A 129 -4.91 6.23 14.80
C GLY A 129 -3.98 5.33 15.62
N VAL A 130 -3.71 4.11 15.17
CA VAL A 130 -2.76 3.19 15.83
C VAL A 130 -1.33 3.73 15.79
N VAL A 131 -0.87 4.27 14.66
CA VAL A 131 0.49 4.84 14.57
C VAL A 131 0.61 6.11 15.40
N GLU A 132 -0.42 6.95 15.44
CA GLU A 132 -0.47 8.16 16.27
C GLU A 132 -0.41 7.82 17.76
N ASP A 133 -1.12 6.78 18.22
CA ASP A 133 -1.04 6.28 19.60
C ASP A 133 0.38 5.85 19.97
N VAL A 134 1.06 5.09 19.09
CA VAL A 134 2.45 4.68 19.30
C VAL A 134 3.39 5.89 19.38
N LEU A 135 3.24 6.86 18.48
CA LEU A 135 4.06 8.08 18.42
C LEU A 135 3.75 9.09 19.53
N SER A 136 2.59 8.97 20.20
CA SER A 136 2.22 9.83 21.34
C SER A 136 3.05 9.54 22.60
N ARG A 137 3.66 8.35 22.68
CA ARG A 137 4.54 7.93 23.77
C ARG A 137 6.00 8.14 23.38
N GLU A 138 6.89 8.27 24.37
CA GLU A 138 8.32 8.32 24.11
C GLU A 138 8.79 6.96 23.56
N GLN A 139 9.37 6.99 22.36
CA GLN A 139 9.89 5.80 21.69
C GLN A 139 11.40 5.90 21.49
N PRO A 140 12.12 4.77 21.67
CA PRO A 140 13.47 4.59 21.16
C PRO A 140 13.57 4.94 19.66
N ALA A 141 14.75 5.39 19.23
CA ALA A 141 14.96 5.93 17.88
C ALA A 141 14.62 4.93 16.77
N ASP A 142 14.96 3.65 16.96
CA ASP A 142 14.62 2.56 16.05
C ASP A 142 13.09 2.38 15.89
N LEU A 143 12.33 2.32 16.98
CA LEU A 143 10.86 2.23 16.94
C LEU A 143 10.23 3.49 16.34
N ARG A 144 10.77 4.68 16.64
CA ARG A 144 10.33 5.94 16.05
C ARG A 144 10.53 5.95 14.54
N ALA A 145 11.63 5.40 14.05
CA ALA A 145 11.88 5.25 12.62
C ALA A 145 10.84 4.33 11.97
N VAL A 146 10.55 3.16 12.56
CA VAL A 146 9.52 2.23 12.04
C VAL A 146 8.13 2.89 12.02
N ALA A 147 7.73 3.53 13.12
CA ALA A 147 6.44 4.21 13.21
C ALA A 147 6.32 5.37 12.21
N SER A 148 7.38 6.14 12.02
CA SER A 148 7.41 7.24 11.04
C SER A 148 7.34 6.74 9.60
N LEU A 149 8.01 5.62 9.28
CA LEU A 149 7.87 4.97 7.97
C LEU A 149 6.44 4.46 7.75
N ALA A 150 5.80 3.89 8.77
CA ALA A 150 4.41 3.46 8.69
C ALA A 150 3.45 4.65 8.46
N GLN A 151 3.68 5.77 9.18
CA GLN A 151 2.93 7.00 8.98
C GLN A 151 3.10 7.54 7.55
N ALA A 152 4.34 7.52 7.02
CA ALA A 152 4.62 7.95 5.66
C ALA A 152 3.87 7.12 4.61
N GLU A 153 3.85 5.79 4.76
CA GLU A 153 3.10 4.91 3.86
C GLU A 153 1.59 5.15 3.93
N ILE A 154 1.04 5.32 5.14
CA ILE A 154 -0.39 5.62 5.35
C ILE A 154 -0.75 6.94 4.65
N ALA A 155 0.09 7.98 4.81
CA ALA A 155 -0.09 9.27 4.17
C ALA A 155 -0.04 9.18 2.64
N MET A 156 0.90 8.41 2.07
CA MET A 156 0.95 8.16 0.61
C MET A 156 -0.32 7.51 0.09
N ARG A 157 -0.81 6.46 0.77
CA ARG A 157 -2.05 5.77 0.40
C ARG A 157 -3.28 6.67 0.55
N ALA A 158 -3.21 7.68 1.42
CA ALA A 158 -4.23 8.71 1.56
C ALA A 158 -4.10 9.87 0.55
N LEU A 159 -3.08 9.85 -0.33
CA LEU A 159 -2.70 10.95 -1.24
C LEU A 159 -2.33 12.26 -0.51
N ALA A 160 -1.81 12.14 0.72
CA ALA A 160 -1.27 13.24 1.49
C ALA A 160 0.27 13.27 1.34
N ALA A 161 0.74 13.68 0.16
CA ALA A 161 2.15 13.63 -0.20
C ALA A 161 3.04 14.47 0.75
N SER A 162 2.57 15.66 1.13
CA SER A 162 3.26 16.54 2.06
C SER A 162 3.40 15.90 3.45
N GLU A 163 2.33 15.32 3.99
CA GLU A 163 2.37 14.60 5.28
C GLU A 163 3.32 13.41 5.22
N SER A 164 3.36 12.70 4.09
CA SER A 164 4.29 11.59 3.88
C SER A 164 5.75 12.06 3.91
N ARG A 165 6.06 13.15 3.18
CA ARG A 165 7.41 13.74 3.17
C ARG A 165 7.87 14.10 4.59
N ASP A 166 7.00 14.72 5.37
CA ASP A 166 7.32 15.12 6.74
C ASP A 166 7.57 13.91 7.64
N ALA A 167 6.80 12.83 7.45
CA ALA A 167 7.00 11.56 8.14
C ALA A 167 8.31 10.86 7.73
N LEU A 168 8.68 10.89 6.45
CA LEU A 168 9.99 10.40 5.98
C LEU A 168 11.14 11.22 6.57
N GLY A 169 10.98 12.53 6.72
CA GLY A 169 11.94 13.39 7.42
C GLY A 169 12.15 12.99 8.89
N ARG A 170 11.07 12.66 9.61
CA ARG A 170 11.15 12.11 10.98
C ARG A 170 11.83 10.75 11.03
N ALA A 171 11.55 9.88 10.06
CA ALA A 171 12.21 8.58 9.94
C ALA A 171 13.72 8.73 9.71
N ARG A 172 14.14 9.67 8.83
CA ARG A 172 15.55 10.00 8.58
C ARG A 172 16.26 10.41 9.86
N ALA A 173 15.72 11.40 10.56
CA ALA A 173 16.32 11.92 11.79
C ALA A 173 16.47 10.83 12.87
N ALA A 174 15.51 9.92 12.97
CA ALA A 174 15.59 8.79 13.89
C ALA A 174 16.68 7.78 13.50
N LEU A 175 16.87 7.52 12.19
CA LEU A 175 17.94 6.65 11.69
C LEU A 175 19.33 7.28 11.77
N ASP A 176 19.43 8.61 11.78
CA ASP A 176 20.70 9.29 12.02
C ASP A 176 21.18 9.08 13.47
N VAL A 177 20.24 8.96 14.43
CA VAL A 177 20.53 8.65 15.84
C VAL A 177 20.82 7.17 16.06
N ALA A 178 20.03 6.28 15.44
CA ALA A 178 20.18 4.84 15.55
C ALA A 178 20.21 4.20 14.14
N PRO A 179 21.40 4.11 13.52
CA PRO A 179 21.53 3.57 12.18
C PRO A 179 21.02 2.14 12.07
N HIS A 180 20.17 1.91 11.07
CA HIS A 180 19.68 0.58 10.75
C HIS A 180 19.61 0.42 9.23
N GLU A 181 20.36 -0.54 8.69
CA GLU A 181 20.53 -0.69 7.23
C GLU A 181 19.21 -0.99 6.52
N LEU A 182 18.44 -1.96 7.02
CA LEU A 182 17.17 -2.35 6.41
C LEU A 182 16.12 -1.24 6.46
N LEU A 183 16.03 -0.47 7.55
CA LEU A 183 15.15 0.69 7.65
C LEU A 183 15.60 1.82 6.73
N SER A 184 16.91 2.02 6.56
CA SER A 184 17.46 3.00 5.61
C SER A 184 17.10 2.64 4.17
N ARG A 185 17.14 1.35 3.80
CA ARG A 185 16.66 0.87 2.50
C ARG A 185 15.14 1.09 2.34
N ALA A 186 14.37 0.98 3.42
CA ALA A 186 12.92 1.26 3.40
C ALA A 186 12.63 2.73 3.13
N LEU A 187 13.33 3.60 3.85
CA LEU A 187 13.24 5.04 3.70
C LEU A 187 13.54 5.47 2.26
N VAL A 188 14.67 5.04 1.70
CA VAL A 188 15.04 5.35 0.31
C VAL A 188 14.01 4.81 -0.69
N SER A 189 13.42 3.64 -0.41
CA SER A 189 12.37 3.08 -1.27
C SER A 189 11.10 3.94 -1.26
N LEU A 190 10.66 4.40 -0.08
CA LEU A 190 9.47 5.25 0.04
C LEU A 190 9.72 6.65 -0.51
N GLU A 191 10.91 7.23 -0.31
CA GLU A 191 11.30 8.52 -0.91
C GLU A 191 11.22 8.46 -2.45
N ARG A 192 11.70 7.36 -3.05
CA ARG A 192 11.59 7.12 -4.50
C ARG A 192 10.15 6.95 -4.95
N GLU A 193 9.35 6.20 -4.20
CA GLU A 193 7.94 5.99 -4.54
C GLU A 193 7.13 7.29 -4.44
N LEU A 194 7.40 8.11 -3.43
CA LEU A 194 6.74 9.40 -3.23
C LEU A 194 7.00 10.38 -4.38
N SER A 195 8.20 10.32 -4.96
CA SER A 195 8.65 11.22 -6.04
C SER A 195 8.47 10.63 -7.44
N ALA A 196 8.03 9.37 -7.55
CA ALA A 196 7.82 8.73 -8.85
C ALA A 196 6.52 9.24 -9.49
N PRO A 197 6.47 9.39 -10.83
CA PRO A 197 5.22 9.57 -11.54
C PRO A 197 4.25 8.42 -11.28
N VAL A 198 3.04 8.74 -10.84
CA VAL A 198 1.97 7.76 -10.57
C VAL A 198 0.75 7.95 -11.47
N ALA A 199 0.64 9.11 -12.11
CA ALA A 199 -0.42 9.43 -13.04
C ALA A 199 0.08 10.32 -14.18
N ARG A 200 -0.79 10.56 -15.15
CA ARG A 200 -0.64 11.62 -16.16
C ARG A 200 -1.71 12.66 -15.97
N VAL A 201 -1.31 13.93 -16.01
CA VAL A 201 -2.19 15.07 -16.02
C VAL A 201 -2.40 15.51 -17.46
N VAL A 202 -3.65 15.61 -17.87
CA VAL A 202 -4.05 16.12 -19.18
C VAL A 202 -4.69 17.48 -18.99
N ARG A 203 -4.09 18.50 -19.61
CA ARG A 203 -4.53 19.90 -19.63
C ARG A 203 -4.51 20.37 -21.08
N ASP A 204 -5.64 20.86 -21.58
CA ASP A 204 -5.77 21.38 -22.96
C ASP A 204 -5.17 20.44 -24.02
N GLY A 205 -5.43 19.14 -23.91
CA GLY A 205 -4.89 18.10 -24.79
C GLY A 205 -3.42 17.75 -24.59
N VAL A 206 -2.67 18.49 -23.77
CA VAL A 206 -1.26 18.20 -23.43
C VAL A 206 -1.21 17.27 -22.22
N SER A 207 -0.49 16.15 -22.37
CA SER A 207 -0.26 15.19 -21.28
C SER A 207 1.13 15.39 -20.68
N SER A 208 1.19 15.41 -19.34
CA SER A 208 2.43 15.44 -18.56
C SER A 208 2.39 14.42 -17.44
N ASP A 209 3.55 13.97 -16.97
CA ASP A 209 3.65 13.08 -15.82
C ASP A 209 3.34 13.82 -14.51
N ALA A 210 2.73 13.12 -13.56
CA ALA A 210 2.38 13.65 -12.26
C ALA A 210 2.74 12.67 -11.14
N ASP A 211 3.49 13.17 -10.17
CA ASP A 211 3.76 12.50 -8.90
C ASP A 211 2.63 12.76 -7.88
N LEU A 212 2.80 12.27 -6.66
CA LEU A 212 1.80 12.45 -5.60
C LEU A 212 1.66 13.91 -5.14
N PHE A 213 2.72 14.72 -5.23
CA PHE A 213 2.66 16.14 -4.84
C PHE A 213 1.83 16.94 -5.82
N ALA A 214 2.04 16.74 -7.13
CA ALA A 214 1.23 17.36 -8.16
C ALA A 214 -0.25 16.99 -8.01
N ILE A 215 -0.56 15.73 -7.70
CA ILE A 215 -1.93 15.27 -7.47
C ILE A 215 -2.55 15.91 -6.22
N GLU A 216 -1.77 16.01 -5.13
CA GLU A 216 -2.19 16.65 -3.88
C GLU A 216 -2.49 18.14 -4.11
N GLU A 217 -1.61 18.85 -4.83
CA GLU A 217 -1.79 20.26 -5.20
C GLU A 217 -3.03 20.46 -6.07
N LEU A 218 -3.17 19.67 -7.15
CA LEU A 218 -4.34 19.69 -8.03
C LEU A 218 -5.65 19.45 -7.28
N SER A 219 -5.63 18.54 -6.30
CA SER A 219 -6.81 18.21 -5.50
C SER A 219 -7.22 19.34 -4.55
N ARG A 220 -6.30 20.23 -4.17
CA ARG A 220 -6.54 21.39 -3.29
C ARG A 220 -6.69 22.70 -4.04
N GLY A 221 -6.26 22.76 -5.30
CA GLY A 221 -6.25 23.95 -6.13
C GLY A 221 -7.62 24.40 -6.63
N GLU A 222 -7.61 25.42 -7.48
CA GLU A 222 -8.82 26.04 -8.02
C GLU A 222 -9.34 25.39 -9.32
N VAL A 223 -8.85 24.20 -9.66
CA VAL A 223 -9.25 23.45 -10.85
C VAL A 223 -10.45 22.55 -10.58
N LEU A 224 -11.15 22.15 -11.64
CA LEU A 224 -12.02 20.98 -11.62
C LEU A 224 -11.19 19.75 -12.02
N LEU A 225 -10.76 18.97 -11.03
CA LEU A 225 -10.00 17.75 -11.26
C LEU A 225 -10.94 16.56 -11.49
N ILE A 226 -10.85 15.95 -12.66
CA ILE A 226 -11.50 14.69 -12.99
C ILE A 226 -10.49 13.56 -12.86
N ASP A 227 -10.61 12.80 -11.77
CA ASP A 227 -9.67 11.74 -11.42
C ASP A 227 -10.10 10.40 -12.02
N GLY A 228 -9.47 10.05 -13.13
CA GLY A 228 -9.58 8.77 -13.85
C GLY A 228 -9.17 7.55 -13.04
N CYS A 229 -8.26 7.73 -12.08
CA CYS A 229 -7.71 6.64 -11.28
C CYS A 229 -8.70 6.21 -10.19
N ARG A 230 -9.29 7.17 -9.47
CA ARG A 230 -10.25 6.91 -8.38
C ARG A 230 -11.71 7.03 -8.78
N ARG A 231 -11.99 7.47 -10.01
CA ARG A 231 -13.34 7.76 -10.53
C ARG A 231 -14.08 8.79 -9.69
N VAL A 232 -13.41 9.90 -9.41
CA VAL A 232 -13.97 11.02 -8.63
C VAL A 232 -13.84 12.34 -9.40
N ALA A 233 -14.69 13.29 -9.09
CA ALA A 233 -14.55 14.68 -9.52
C ALA A 233 -14.35 15.56 -8.28
N ILE A 234 -13.37 16.45 -8.34
CA ILE A 234 -13.00 17.33 -7.23
C ILE A 234 -13.05 18.77 -7.73
N GLY A 235 -13.76 19.62 -7.00
CA GLY A 235 -13.83 21.05 -7.28
C GLY A 235 -13.99 21.82 -5.98
N ALA A 236 -13.08 22.74 -5.71
CA ALA A 236 -12.97 23.43 -4.43
C ALA A 236 -12.93 22.42 -3.25
N ARG A 237 -13.94 22.44 -2.37
CA ARG A 237 -14.03 21.52 -1.21
C ARG A 237 -14.97 20.33 -1.44
N LEU A 238 -15.54 20.19 -2.63
CA LEU A 238 -16.52 19.16 -2.93
C LEU A 238 -15.88 17.99 -3.69
N ILE A 239 -16.14 16.77 -3.23
CA ILE A 239 -15.71 15.53 -3.87
C ILE A 239 -16.94 14.72 -4.27
N VAL A 240 -17.16 14.55 -5.57
CA VAL A 240 -18.21 13.70 -6.12
C VAL A 240 -17.63 12.34 -6.51
N ARG A 241 -18.03 11.29 -5.79
CA ARG A 241 -17.58 9.92 -6.04
C ARG A 241 -18.49 9.21 -7.04
N LEU A 242 -17.94 8.81 -8.18
CA LEU A 242 -18.68 8.12 -9.25
C LEU A 242 -18.21 6.67 -9.46
N GLY A 243 -17.38 6.12 -8.56
CA GLY A 243 -16.87 4.74 -8.67
C GLY A 243 -17.95 3.66 -8.80
N ARG A 244 -19.12 3.84 -8.14
CA ARG A 244 -20.29 2.94 -8.25
C ARG A 244 -21.24 3.28 -9.40
N ARG A 245 -20.90 4.29 -10.20
CA ARG A 245 -21.70 4.83 -11.31
C ARG A 245 -20.83 4.91 -12.58
N PRO A 246 -20.37 3.77 -13.12
CA PRO A 246 -19.34 3.73 -14.15
C PRO A 246 -19.74 4.48 -15.42
N VAL A 247 -21.02 4.42 -15.81
CA VAL A 247 -21.53 5.15 -16.98
C VAL A 247 -21.49 6.67 -16.78
N LEU A 248 -21.87 7.16 -15.59
CA LEU A 248 -21.79 8.60 -15.32
C LEU A 248 -20.34 9.08 -15.31
N PHE A 249 -19.44 8.29 -14.73
CA PHE A 249 -18.02 8.62 -14.75
C PHE A 249 -17.45 8.62 -16.16
N ALA A 250 -17.79 7.64 -16.99
CA ALA A 250 -17.34 7.57 -18.37
C ALA A 250 -17.81 8.78 -19.19
N LEU A 251 -19.06 9.21 -19.02
CA LEU A 251 -19.57 10.44 -19.63
C LEU A 251 -18.77 11.67 -19.18
N LEU A 252 -18.53 11.81 -17.88
CA LEU A 252 -17.77 12.93 -17.33
C LEU A 252 -16.33 12.96 -17.84
N LEU A 253 -15.67 11.79 -17.88
CA LEU A 253 -14.29 11.67 -18.33
C LEU A 253 -14.14 12.11 -19.79
N GLU A 254 -15.04 11.66 -20.67
CA GLU A 254 -15.00 12.02 -22.09
C GLU A 254 -15.34 13.50 -22.33
N LEU A 255 -16.30 14.05 -21.59
CA LEU A 255 -16.61 15.47 -21.63
C LEU A 255 -15.45 16.34 -21.12
N ALA A 256 -14.74 15.88 -20.08
CA ALA A 256 -13.59 16.59 -19.53
C ALA A 256 -12.37 16.53 -20.45
N ARG A 257 -12.15 15.42 -21.16
CA ARG A 257 -11.10 15.30 -22.19
C ARG A 257 -11.35 16.20 -23.39
N ALA A 258 -12.61 16.44 -23.73
CA ALA A 258 -13.00 17.30 -24.84
C ALA A 258 -13.05 18.80 -24.46
N TRP A 259 -12.94 19.14 -23.18
CA TRP A 259 -12.95 20.52 -22.69
C TRP A 259 -11.72 21.30 -23.22
N PRO A 260 -11.86 22.59 -23.61
CA PRO A 260 -13.05 23.45 -23.52
C PRO A 260 -14.09 23.26 -24.63
N GLY A 261 -13.83 22.36 -25.58
CA GLY A 261 -14.72 22.03 -26.67
C GLY A 261 -15.87 21.08 -26.28
N GLY A 262 -16.45 20.46 -27.29
CA GLY A 262 -17.53 19.49 -27.15
C GLY A 262 -17.24 18.19 -27.89
N ILE A 263 -18.04 17.18 -27.59
CA ILE A 263 -17.97 15.85 -28.20
C ILE A 263 -19.32 15.51 -28.85
N GLY A 264 -19.27 14.88 -30.02
CA GLY A 264 -20.47 14.50 -30.77
C GLY A 264 -21.35 13.50 -30.00
N ARG A 265 -22.67 13.53 -30.22
CA ARG A 265 -23.62 12.66 -29.47
C ARG A 265 -23.31 11.17 -29.62
N ASP A 266 -23.10 10.75 -30.86
CA ASP A 266 -22.86 9.33 -31.16
C ASP A 266 -21.46 8.92 -30.70
N GLU A 267 -20.47 9.81 -30.76
CA GLU A 267 -19.14 9.55 -30.22
C GLU A 267 -19.15 9.39 -28.69
N LEU A 268 -19.81 10.32 -27.98
CA LEU A 268 -19.95 10.27 -26.54
C LEU A 268 -20.71 9.00 -26.10
N ALA A 269 -21.79 8.64 -26.79
CA ALA A 269 -22.54 7.42 -26.51
C ALA A 269 -21.69 6.15 -26.78
N ALA A 270 -20.93 6.12 -27.88
CA ALA A 270 -20.07 4.99 -28.21
C ALA A 270 -19.03 4.75 -27.11
N ARG A 271 -18.33 5.81 -26.70
CA ARG A 271 -17.27 5.72 -25.67
C ARG A 271 -17.82 5.44 -24.27
N ALA A 272 -18.89 6.11 -23.86
CA ALA A 272 -19.42 5.96 -22.49
C ALA A 272 -20.22 4.67 -22.27
N PHE A 273 -20.80 4.08 -23.32
CA PHE A 273 -21.52 2.82 -23.23
C PHE A 273 -20.73 1.60 -23.72
N ASP A 274 -19.50 1.81 -24.20
CA ASP A 274 -18.64 0.76 -24.78
C ASP A 274 -19.33 0.01 -25.94
N VAL A 275 -19.90 0.77 -26.89
CA VAL A 275 -20.63 0.22 -28.04
C VAL A 275 -20.01 0.69 -29.36
N ARG A 276 -19.89 -0.23 -30.33
CA ARG A 276 -19.30 0.05 -31.65
C ARG A 276 -20.19 0.88 -32.57
N ARG A 277 -21.52 0.71 -32.47
CA ARG A 277 -22.51 1.44 -33.28
C ARG A 277 -23.62 1.98 -32.39
N VAL A 278 -23.93 3.26 -32.56
CA VAL A 278 -24.98 3.94 -31.81
C VAL A 278 -26.32 3.84 -32.53
N ASN A 279 -27.38 3.53 -31.79
CA ASN A 279 -28.74 3.42 -32.30
C ASN A 279 -29.67 4.44 -31.59
N PRO A 280 -30.94 4.58 -32.00
CA PRO A 280 -31.87 5.51 -31.36
C PRO A 280 -32.05 5.29 -29.85
N SER A 281 -32.02 4.05 -29.37
CA SER A 281 -32.14 3.71 -27.96
C SER A 281 -30.91 4.18 -27.15
N HIS A 282 -29.71 4.05 -27.70
CA HIS A 282 -28.49 4.60 -27.10
C HIS A 282 -28.56 6.12 -26.99
N ARG A 283 -29.08 6.82 -28.02
CA ARG A 283 -29.29 8.27 -27.95
C ARG A 283 -30.32 8.68 -26.90
N ALA A 284 -31.39 7.91 -26.74
CA ALA A 284 -32.37 8.14 -25.67
C ALA A 284 -31.74 7.95 -24.28
N ARG A 285 -30.97 6.87 -24.09
CA ARG A 285 -30.23 6.59 -22.85
C ARG A 285 -29.21 7.70 -22.54
N LEU A 286 -28.47 8.19 -23.53
CA LEU A 286 -27.51 9.28 -23.37
C LEU A 286 -28.15 10.51 -22.72
N ARG A 287 -29.33 10.94 -23.20
CA ARG A 287 -30.03 12.10 -22.62
C ARG A 287 -30.36 11.90 -21.13
N VAL A 288 -30.81 10.69 -20.77
CA VAL A 288 -31.13 10.33 -19.37
C VAL A 288 -29.88 10.34 -18.50
N GLU A 289 -28.80 9.70 -18.94
CA GLU A 289 -27.57 9.61 -18.17
C GLU A 289 -26.85 10.96 -18.06
N VAL A 290 -26.90 11.82 -19.08
CA VAL A 290 -26.41 13.21 -19.00
C VAL A 290 -27.23 14.00 -17.97
N GLY A 291 -28.55 13.84 -17.93
CA GLY A 291 -29.39 14.46 -16.89
C GLY A 291 -29.02 14.00 -15.47
N ARG A 292 -28.74 12.70 -15.31
CA ARG A 292 -28.25 12.13 -14.04
C ARG A 292 -26.86 12.65 -13.66
N LEU A 293 -25.96 12.78 -14.65
CA LEU A 293 -24.63 13.35 -14.45
C LEU A 293 -24.73 14.81 -14.02
N ARG A 294 -25.56 15.63 -14.68
CA ARG A 294 -25.80 17.02 -14.28
C ARG A 294 -26.23 17.12 -12.82
N LYS A 295 -27.18 16.28 -12.39
CA LYS A 295 -27.60 16.21 -10.98
C LYS A 295 -26.46 15.81 -10.04
N ALA A 296 -25.61 14.87 -10.46
CA ALA A 296 -24.47 14.43 -9.66
C ALA A 296 -23.37 15.49 -9.51
N MET A 297 -23.24 16.40 -10.47
CA MET A 297 -22.21 17.45 -10.49
C MET A 297 -22.65 18.77 -9.82
N LEU A 298 -23.89 18.83 -9.30
CA LEU A 298 -24.38 20.02 -8.59
C LEU A 298 -23.42 20.43 -7.48
N GLY A 299 -23.07 21.73 -7.45
CA GLY A 299 -22.12 22.31 -6.49
C GLY A 299 -20.66 22.35 -6.96
N LEU A 300 -20.28 21.66 -8.04
CA LEU A 300 -18.92 21.73 -8.60
C LEU A 300 -18.66 22.97 -9.49
N ALA A 301 -19.67 23.82 -9.70
CA ALA A 301 -19.65 24.90 -10.70
C ALA A 301 -19.24 24.40 -12.10
N ALA A 302 -19.71 23.21 -12.45
CA ALA A 302 -19.49 22.57 -13.73
C ALA A 302 -20.73 21.76 -14.12
N GLU A 303 -21.13 21.84 -15.38
CA GLU A 303 -22.30 21.12 -15.88
C GLU A 303 -22.15 20.64 -17.33
N PRO A 304 -22.66 19.43 -17.65
CA PRO A 304 -22.78 18.99 -19.02
C PRO A 304 -23.97 19.69 -19.69
N VAL A 305 -23.70 20.38 -20.80
CA VAL A 305 -24.71 21.11 -21.60
C VAL A 305 -24.84 20.50 -22.99
N ALA A 306 -26.05 20.56 -23.55
CA ALA A 306 -26.28 20.12 -24.92
C ALA A 306 -25.87 21.24 -25.89
N THR A 307 -25.18 20.88 -26.97
CA THR A 307 -24.82 21.79 -28.07
C THR A 307 -25.57 21.39 -29.34
N LYS A 308 -25.41 22.15 -30.45
CA LYS A 308 -25.99 21.76 -31.75
C LYS A 308 -25.50 20.38 -32.18
N GLU A 309 -24.19 20.14 -32.06
CA GLU A 309 -23.50 18.96 -32.56
C GLU A 309 -23.39 17.81 -31.52
N GLY A 310 -23.58 18.11 -30.24
CA GLY A 310 -23.19 17.16 -29.20
C GLY A 310 -23.49 17.60 -27.78
N TYR A 311 -22.49 17.39 -26.93
CA TYR A 311 -22.45 17.84 -25.55
C TYR A 311 -21.10 18.47 -25.25
N ALA A 312 -21.08 19.45 -24.35
CA ALA A 312 -19.86 20.06 -23.84
C ALA A 312 -19.93 20.12 -22.31
N LEU A 313 -18.76 20.14 -21.66
CA LEU A 313 -18.67 20.46 -20.24
C LEU A 313 -18.46 21.97 -20.11
N VAL A 314 -19.39 22.67 -19.46
CA VAL A 314 -19.18 24.06 -19.08
C VAL A 314 -18.66 24.07 -17.65
N SER A 315 -17.57 24.77 -17.40
CA SER A 315 -17.03 24.97 -16.05
C SER A 315 -16.52 26.39 -15.89
N GLN A 316 -16.69 26.93 -14.68
CA GLN A 316 -16.06 28.20 -14.28
C GLN A 316 -14.57 28.04 -13.93
N ARG A 317 -14.11 26.79 -13.81
CA ARG A 317 -12.74 26.42 -13.47
C ARG A 317 -12.08 25.78 -14.68
N GLU A 318 -10.77 25.81 -14.72
CA GLU A 318 -10.00 24.97 -15.63
C GLU A 318 -10.31 23.49 -15.35
N VAL A 319 -10.58 22.71 -16.39
CA VAL A 319 -10.84 21.28 -16.26
C VAL A 319 -9.55 20.51 -16.49
N VAL A 320 -9.16 19.70 -15.50
CA VAL A 320 -7.93 18.91 -15.54
C VAL A 320 -8.31 17.44 -15.41
N VAL A 321 -7.75 16.59 -16.27
CA VAL A 321 -8.00 15.15 -16.22
C VAL A 321 -6.76 14.43 -15.70
N LEU A 322 -6.92 13.68 -14.61
CA LEU A 322 -5.92 12.71 -14.17
C LEU A 322 -6.19 11.38 -14.84
N SER A 323 -5.24 10.86 -15.58
CA SER A 323 -5.28 9.52 -16.19
C SER A 323 -4.23 8.62 -15.56
N PRO A 324 -4.42 7.29 -15.56
CA PRO A 324 -3.37 6.37 -15.13
C PRO A 324 -2.06 6.63 -15.89
N HIS A 325 -0.93 6.51 -15.20
CA HIS A 325 0.40 6.72 -15.79
C HIS A 325 0.65 5.73 -16.95
N ASP A 326 0.25 4.48 -16.77
CA ASP A 326 0.24 3.45 -17.82
C ASP A 326 -1.08 2.66 -17.75
N ASP A 327 -1.73 2.47 -18.90
CA ASP A 327 -3.01 1.74 -19.05
C ASP A 327 -2.81 0.29 -19.55
N GLY A 328 -1.55 -0.12 -19.78
CA GLY A 328 -1.17 -1.43 -20.26
C GLY A 328 -1.39 -2.56 -19.25
N GLU A 329 -1.36 -3.80 -19.74
CA GLU A 329 -1.53 -5.01 -18.91
C GLU A 329 -0.50 -5.10 -17.78
N GLY A 330 0.74 -4.67 -18.05
CA GLY A 330 1.82 -4.61 -17.06
C GLY A 330 1.53 -3.65 -15.90
N ALA A 331 0.96 -2.47 -16.18
CA ALA A 331 0.56 -1.52 -15.15
C ALA A 331 -0.59 -2.03 -14.29
N ARG A 332 -1.58 -2.70 -14.89
CA ARG A 332 -2.69 -3.33 -14.15
C ARG A 332 -2.19 -4.43 -13.22
N ILE A 333 -1.23 -5.23 -13.67
CA ILE A 333 -0.58 -6.25 -12.84
C ILE A 333 0.27 -5.59 -11.74
N ALA A 334 1.04 -4.55 -12.05
CA ALA A 334 1.82 -3.83 -11.04
C ALA A 334 0.94 -3.20 -9.96
N LEU A 335 -0.22 -2.66 -10.33
CA LEU A 335 -1.22 -2.13 -9.38
C LEU A 335 -1.76 -3.24 -8.47
N LEU A 336 -2.03 -4.43 -9.01
CA LEU A 336 -2.45 -5.58 -8.22
C LEU A 336 -1.38 -6.03 -7.22
N LEU A 337 -0.10 -6.02 -7.62
CA LEU A 337 1.02 -6.30 -6.72
C LEU A 337 1.27 -5.18 -5.68
N GLY A 338 0.67 -4.01 -5.89
CA GLY A 338 0.93 -2.79 -5.12
C GLY A 338 0.42 -2.80 -3.69
N ASP A 339 -0.45 -3.75 -3.33
CA ASP A 339 -0.87 -3.96 -1.94
C ASP A 339 0.27 -4.48 -1.06
N GLY A 340 1.30 -5.08 -1.66
CA GLY A 340 2.42 -5.71 -0.98
C GLY A 340 2.17 -7.17 -0.60
N ALA A 341 1.05 -7.75 -1.03
CA ALA A 341 0.81 -9.18 -0.91
C ALA A 341 1.66 -9.96 -1.93
N SER A 342 1.92 -11.22 -1.61
CA SER A 342 2.64 -12.15 -2.49
C SER A 342 1.65 -12.94 -3.34
N TRP A 343 1.73 -12.79 -4.66
CA TRP A 343 0.81 -13.38 -5.63
C TRP A 343 1.48 -14.45 -6.49
N SER A 344 0.79 -15.55 -6.80
CA SER A 344 1.18 -16.45 -7.89
C SER A 344 0.70 -15.92 -9.24
N ALA A 345 1.36 -16.32 -10.33
CA ALA A 345 0.92 -15.94 -11.68
C ALA A 345 -0.51 -16.41 -12.00
N ARG A 346 -0.97 -17.51 -11.39
CA ARG A 346 -2.36 -18.01 -11.56
C ARG A 346 -3.37 -17.11 -10.85
N GLU A 347 -3.10 -16.69 -9.62
CA GLU A 347 -3.98 -15.77 -8.89
C GLU A 347 -4.11 -14.43 -9.62
N VAL A 348 -2.99 -13.91 -10.14
CA VAL A 348 -2.99 -12.70 -10.97
C VAL A 348 -3.83 -12.90 -12.24
N ALA A 349 -3.69 -14.03 -12.94
CA ALA A 349 -4.49 -14.34 -14.14
C ALA A 349 -5.99 -14.41 -13.84
N THR A 350 -6.37 -15.05 -12.72
CA THR A 350 -7.76 -15.11 -12.27
C THR A 350 -8.31 -13.71 -11.97
N HIS A 351 -7.54 -12.88 -11.27
CA HIS A 351 -7.99 -11.56 -10.85
C HIS A 351 -8.08 -10.57 -12.03
N THR A 352 -7.11 -10.61 -12.94
CA THR A 352 -7.04 -9.73 -14.10
C THR A 352 -7.87 -10.22 -15.29
N ARG A 353 -8.35 -11.48 -15.25
CA ARG A 353 -8.99 -12.19 -16.36
C ARG A 353 -8.15 -12.25 -17.63
N LEU A 354 -6.84 -12.13 -17.49
CA LEU A 354 -5.87 -12.26 -18.59
C LEU A 354 -5.43 -13.72 -18.75
N SER A 355 -4.90 -14.05 -19.93
CA SER A 355 -4.29 -15.38 -20.13
C SER A 355 -3.06 -15.54 -19.25
N ILE A 356 -2.81 -16.77 -18.77
CA ILE A 356 -1.63 -17.05 -17.93
C ILE A 356 -0.31 -16.69 -18.61
N ARG A 357 -0.22 -16.85 -19.94
CA ARG A 357 0.97 -16.50 -20.74
C ARG A 357 1.20 -15.00 -20.79
N THR A 358 0.12 -14.22 -20.94
CA THR A 358 0.16 -12.75 -20.88
C THR A 358 0.66 -12.27 -19.52
N VAL A 359 0.10 -12.84 -18.44
CA VAL A 359 0.49 -12.51 -17.07
C VAL A 359 1.96 -12.84 -16.81
N GLN A 360 2.43 -14.04 -17.20
CA GLN A 360 3.83 -14.43 -17.02
C GLN A 360 4.80 -13.50 -17.76
N ARG A 361 4.48 -13.10 -19.00
CA ARG A 361 5.30 -12.17 -19.77
C ARG A 361 5.35 -10.79 -19.12
N ALA A 362 4.21 -10.27 -18.67
CA ALA A 362 4.14 -9.00 -17.97
C ALA A 362 4.89 -9.03 -16.63
N LEU A 363 4.72 -10.10 -15.84
CA LEU A 363 5.47 -10.29 -14.59
C LEU A 363 6.98 -10.41 -14.83
N ALA A 364 7.42 -11.09 -15.88
CA ALA A 364 8.83 -11.17 -16.24
C ALA A 364 9.42 -9.78 -16.56
N SER A 365 8.71 -8.98 -17.36
CA SER A 365 9.10 -7.60 -17.67
C SER A 365 9.10 -6.70 -16.43
N LEU A 366 8.13 -6.87 -15.51
CA LEU A 366 8.11 -6.17 -14.24
C LEU A 366 9.31 -6.57 -13.36
N VAL A 367 9.69 -7.85 -13.34
CA VAL A 367 10.88 -8.31 -12.59
C VAL A 367 12.16 -7.73 -13.19
N GLU A 368 12.30 -7.76 -14.51
CA GLU A 368 13.46 -7.23 -15.23
C GLU A 368 13.63 -5.72 -15.03
N SER A 369 12.52 -4.97 -15.04
CA SER A 369 12.52 -3.53 -14.78
C SER A 369 12.61 -3.17 -13.29
N GLY A 370 12.74 -4.15 -12.39
CA GLY A 370 12.80 -3.91 -10.95
C GLY A 370 11.50 -3.34 -10.38
N ARG A 371 10.36 -3.63 -11.02
CA ARG A 371 8.97 -3.29 -10.62
C ARG A 371 8.13 -4.48 -10.13
N ALA A 372 8.71 -5.69 -10.08
CA ALA A 372 8.26 -6.85 -9.31
C ALA A 372 9.45 -7.63 -8.72
N ILE A 373 9.31 -8.23 -7.54
CA ILE A 373 10.27 -9.19 -6.98
C ILE A 373 9.70 -10.59 -7.19
N ARG A 374 10.53 -11.52 -7.66
CA ARG A 374 10.20 -12.92 -7.79
C ARG A 374 10.87 -13.73 -6.68
N THR A 375 10.09 -14.41 -5.86
CA THR A 375 10.57 -15.30 -4.79
C THR A 375 10.10 -16.75 -5.01
N GLY A 376 10.77 -17.72 -4.39
CA GLY A 376 10.44 -19.15 -4.49
C GLY A 376 10.88 -19.83 -5.79
N ARG A 377 10.54 -21.13 -5.94
CA ARG A 377 10.89 -21.99 -7.08
C ARG A 377 9.71 -22.85 -7.53
N GLY A 378 9.64 -23.16 -8.83
CA GLY A 378 8.60 -24.03 -9.41
C GLY A 378 7.17 -23.53 -9.15
N ALA A 379 6.29 -24.39 -8.65
CA ALA A 379 4.91 -24.04 -8.29
C ALA A 379 4.80 -23.04 -7.11
N ARG A 380 5.89 -22.84 -6.37
CA ARG A 380 5.97 -21.92 -5.23
C ARG A 380 6.47 -20.53 -5.61
N VAL A 381 6.63 -20.23 -6.91
CA VAL A 381 7.00 -18.89 -7.35
C VAL A 381 5.91 -17.89 -6.94
N ARG A 382 6.34 -16.80 -6.30
CA ARG A 382 5.50 -15.66 -5.92
C ARG A 382 6.10 -14.37 -6.48
N TYR A 383 5.21 -13.42 -6.76
CA TYR A 383 5.51 -12.09 -7.24
C TYR A 383 4.92 -11.09 -6.26
N ALA A 384 5.70 -10.06 -5.92
CA ALA A 384 5.27 -8.96 -5.09
C ALA A 384 5.87 -7.66 -5.64
N ARG A 385 5.34 -6.50 -5.22
CA ARG A 385 5.95 -5.21 -5.57
C ARG A 385 7.36 -5.08 -4.96
N PRO A 386 8.35 -4.47 -5.64
CA PRO A 386 9.65 -4.13 -5.12
C PRO A 386 9.57 -2.88 -4.28
N GLY A 387 10.41 -2.82 -3.26
CA GLY A 387 10.08 -2.01 -2.10
C GLY A 387 9.29 -2.89 -1.16
N THR A 388 9.94 -3.19 -0.04
CA THR A 388 9.40 -4.11 0.94
C THR A 388 8.14 -3.47 1.54
N PRO A 389 7.01 -4.19 1.60
CA PRO A 389 6.00 -3.89 2.61
C PRO A 389 6.76 -3.69 3.93
N ILE A 390 6.47 -2.63 4.68
CA ILE A 390 7.00 -2.48 6.05
C ILE A 390 6.81 -3.79 6.84
N ALA A 391 5.80 -4.58 6.46
CA ALA A 391 5.53 -5.94 6.94
C ALA A 391 6.71 -6.94 6.88
N SER A 392 7.62 -6.91 5.91
CA SER A 392 8.78 -7.83 5.93
C SER A 392 9.94 -7.31 6.78
N ARG A 393 9.78 -6.15 7.43
CA ARG A 393 10.81 -5.49 8.24
C ARG A 393 10.42 -5.30 9.72
N MET A 394 9.20 -5.66 10.12
CA MET A 394 8.83 -5.63 11.55
C MET A 394 9.50 -6.77 12.35
N LEU A 395 10.04 -7.78 11.66
CA LEU A 395 10.89 -8.84 12.20
C LEU A 395 12.21 -8.35 12.82
N LEU A 396 12.50 -7.05 12.73
CA LEU A 396 13.83 -6.52 12.97
C LEU A 396 14.11 -6.09 14.38
N LEU A 397 13.18 -6.21 15.32
CA LEU A 397 13.41 -5.64 16.64
C LEU A 397 12.86 -6.47 17.81
N GLY A 398 12.03 -7.48 17.57
CA GLY A 398 11.14 -8.10 18.56
C GLY A 398 11.73 -8.86 19.77
N LEU A 399 13.06 -8.96 19.91
CA LEU A 399 13.69 -9.73 21.00
C LEU A 399 14.72 -8.96 21.82
N LEU A 400 14.79 -7.64 21.72
CA LEU A 400 15.56 -6.90 22.71
C LEU A 400 14.79 -6.92 24.04
N PRO A 401 15.35 -7.50 25.12
CA PRO A 401 14.80 -7.29 26.45
C PRO A 401 14.74 -5.78 26.71
N ALA A 402 13.74 -5.33 27.48
CA ALA A 402 13.83 -4.03 28.13
C ALA A 402 15.16 -4.00 28.90
N SER A 403 16.00 -3.02 28.59
CA SER A 403 17.09 -2.61 29.48
C SER A 403 16.50 -2.07 30.77
#